data_AF-A0A7V6PVV0-F1
#
_entry.id   AF-A0A7V6PVV0-F1
#
_cell.length_a   1.000
_cell.length_b   1.000
_cell.length_c   1.000
_cell.angle_alpha   90.00
_cell.angle_beta   90.00
_cell.angle_gamma   90.00
#
_symmetry.space_group_name_H-M   'P 1'
#
loop_
_entity.id
_entity.type
_entity.pdbx_description
1 polymer ?
#
loop_
_entity_poly.entity_id
_entity_poly.type
_entity_poly.pdbx_seq_one_letter_code
_entity_poly.pdbx_strand_id
1 'polypeptide(L)'
;MKSIGKNNKDEKQNNANGKANSFETIMKEYLQQGRQKLITDLTGTREAIRLIANDKTRDFMLVTDRGLNKEERDYLIELIVSSMYQTFCYGYGIGKIEGKTNNRIFL
;
A
#
# COMPACT_ATOMS: atom_id res chain seq x y z
N MET A 1 -42.16 -5.07 38.63
CA MET A 1 -40.69 -4.92 38.65
C MET A 1 -40.05 -6.09 37.93
N LYS A 2 -39.41 -5.86 36.79
CA LYS A 2 -38.22 -6.61 36.32
C LYS A 2 -37.53 -5.71 35.29
N SER A 3 -36.42 -5.13 35.72
CA SER A 3 -35.53 -4.30 34.91
C SER A 3 -34.87 -5.20 33.86
N ILE A 4 -35.10 -4.89 32.58
CA ILE A 4 -34.37 -5.52 31.46
C ILE A 4 -33.17 -4.62 31.22
N GLY A 5 -32.02 -5.00 31.79
CA GLY A 5 -30.74 -4.36 31.49
C GLY A 5 -30.41 -4.59 30.01
N LYS A 6 -30.42 -3.52 29.22
CA LYS A 6 -29.83 -3.52 27.88
C LYS A 6 -28.32 -3.72 28.01
N ASN A 7 -27.82 -4.77 27.36
CA ASN A 7 -26.44 -5.19 27.40
C ASN A 7 -25.54 -4.20 26.63
N ASN A 8 -24.70 -3.45 27.36
CA ASN A 8 -23.65 -2.55 26.86
C ASN A 8 -22.58 -3.18 25.92
N LYS A 9 -22.67 -4.48 25.61
CA LYS A 9 -21.71 -5.19 24.75
C LYS A 9 -22.04 -5.07 23.25
N ASP A 10 -23.32 -5.07 22.89
CA ASP A 10 -23.77 -5.09 21.50
C ASP A 10 -23.58 -3.73 20.78
N GLU A 11 -23.65 -2.61 21.51
CA GLU A 11 -23.39 -1.27 20.96
C GLU A 11 -21.90 -1.01 20.69
N LYS A 12 -20.99 -1.54 21.53
CA LYS A 12 -19.53 -1.39 21.34
C LYS A 12 -19.03 -2.15 20.12
N GLN A 13 -19.57 -3.33 19.85
CA GLN A 13 -19.12 -4.20 18.76
C GLN A 13 -19.58 -3.69 17.39
N ASN A 14 -20.81 -3.16 17.29
CA ASN A 14 -21.33 -2.54 16.07
C ASN A 14 -20.60 -1.22 15.72
N ASN A 15 -20.23 -0.42 16.71
CA ASN A 15 -19.49 0.83 16.51
C ASN A 15 -18.02 0.57 16.06
N ALA A 16 -17.39 -0.50 16.58
CA ALA A 16 -16.06 -0.92 16.13
C ALA A 16 -16.05 -1.40 14.67
N ASN A 17 -17.05 -2.18 14.25
CA ASN A 17 -17.20 -2.63 12.87
C ASN A 17 -17.47 -1.46 11.89
N GLY A 18 -18.32 -0.50 12.28
CA GLY A 18 -18.56 0.71 11.47
C GLY A 18 -17.30 1.56 11.28
N LYS A 19 -16.47 1.67 12.32
CA LYS A 19 -15.19 2.40 12.26
C LYS A 19 -14.13 1.69 11.41
N ALA A 20 -14.03 0.36 11.52
CA ALA A 20 -13.12 -0.43 10.68
C ALA A 20 -13.46 -0.28 9.19
N ASN A 21 -14.74 -0.36 8.83
CA ASN A 21 -15.22 -0.11 7.47
C ASN A 21 -14.91 1.32 7.00
N SER A 22 -15.00 2.31 7.89
CA SER A 22 -14.66 3.69 7.54
C SER A 22 -13.16 3.89 7.28
N PHE A 23 -12.29 3.26 8.07
CA PHE A 23 -10.84 3.32 7.87
C PHE A 23 -10.45 2.64 6.56
N GLU A 24 -10.98 1.44 6.30
CA GLU A 24 -10.68 0.70 5.06
C GLU A 24 -11.13 1.49 3.82
N THR A 25 -12.30 2.12 3.88
CA THR A 25 -12.81 2.95 2.79
C THR A 25 -11.90 4.15 2.53
N ILE A 26 -11.52 4.88 3.58
CA ILE A 26 -10.60 6.03 3.47
C ILE A 26 -9.23 5.59 2.96
N MET A 27 -8.72 4.46 3.44
CA MET A 27 -7.43 3.93 2.99
C MET A 27 -7.47 3.58 1.50
N LYS A 28 -8.53 2.90 1.03
CA LYS A 28 -8.73 2.60 -0.40
C LYS A 28 -8.74 3.87 -1.26
N GLU A 29 -9.43 4.91 -0.82
CA GLU A 29 -9.45 6.21 -1.52
C GLU A 29 -8.04 6.81 -1.62
N TYR A 30 -7.26 6.78 -0.54
CA TYR A 30 -5.89 7.31 -0.60
C TYR A 30 -4.93 6.46 -1.40
N LEU A 31 -5.08 5.12 -1.41
CA LEU A 31 -4.33 4.26 -2.31
C LEU A 31 -4.61 4.63 -3.77
N GLN A 32 -5.88 4.87 -4.12
CA GLN A 32 -6.27 5.28 -5.47
C GLN A 32 -5.70 6.66 -5.84
N GLN A 33 -5.75 7.63 -4.93
CA GLN A 33 -5.13 8.95 -5.13
C GLN A 33 -3.61 8.86 -5.30
N GLY A 34 -2.94 8.06 -4.46
CA GLY A 34 -1.50 7.82 -4.55
C GLY A 34 -1.12 7.21 -5.89
N ARG A 35 -1.88 6.20 -6.34
CA ARG A 35 -1.68 5.59 -7.66
C ARG A 35 -1.89 6.60 -8.79
N GLN A 36 -2.95 7.38 -8.75
CA GLN A 36 -3.22 8.40 -9.76
C GLN A 36 -2.06 9.39 -9.85
N LYS A 37 -1.64 9.94 -8.70
CA LYS A 37 -0.51 10.88 -8.59
C LYS A 37 0.79 10.28 -9.13
N LEU A 38 1.08 9.02 -8.82
CA LEU A 38 2.27 8.33 -9.32
C LEU A 38 2.27 8.25 -10.85
N ILE A 39 1.11 7.92 -11.44
CA ILE A 39 0.96 7.73 -12.88
C ILE A 39 0.99 9.07 -13.63
N THR A 40 0.29 10.09 -13.15
CA THR A 40 0.12 11.34 -13.90
C THR A 40 1.19 12.37 -13.61
N ASP A 41 1.60 12.50 -12.35
CA ASP A 41 2.35 13.69 -11.90
C ASP A 41 3.82 13.37 -11.64
N LEU A 42 4.14 12.11 -11.35
CA LEU A 42 5.47 11.69 -10.86
C LEU A 42 6.24 10.86 -11.88
N THR A 43 6.33 11.34 -13.12
CA THR A 43 7.08 10.67 -14.20
C THR A 43 8.52 10.35 -13.81
N GLY A 44 9.25 11.30 -13.21
CA GLY A 44 10.63 11.05 -12.76
C GLY A 44 10.74 9.97 -11.67
N THR A 45 9.74 9.83 -10.81
CA THR A 45 9.68 8.73 -9.84
C THR A 45 9.46 7.39 -10.54
N ARG A 46 8.59 7.33 -11.55
CA ARG A 46 8.36 6.10 -12.33
C ARG A 46 9.61 5.67 -13.10
N GLU A 47 10.31 6.61 -13.70
CA GLU A 47 11.59 6.36 -14.38
C GLU A 47 12.65 5.87 -13.40
N ALA A 48 12.79 6.51 -12.24
CA ALA A 48 13.71 6.06 -11.19
C ALA A 48 13.38 4.64 -10.68
N ILE A 49 12.10 4.33 -10.46
CA ILE A 49 11.65 2.97 -10.09
C ILE A 49 12.06 1.95 -11.17
N ARG A 50 11.90 2.30 -12.45
CA ARG A 50 12.30 1.42 -13.55
C ARG A 50 13.81 1.19 -13.56
N LEU A 51 14.62 2.22 -13.34
CA LEU A 51 16.07 2.09 -13.22
C LEU A 51 16.45 1.16 -12.06
N ILE A 52 15.86 1.38 -10.88
CA ILE A 52 16.07 0.52 -9.70
C ILE A 52 15.68 -0.94 -10.00
N ALA A 53 14.56 -1.17 -10.67
CA ALA A 53 14.12 -2.53 -11.02
C ALA A 53 15.10 -3.24 -11.98
N ASN A 54 15.67 -2.52 -12.93
CA ASN A 54 16.71 -3.06 -13.82
C ASN A 54 17.97 -3.43 -13.04
N ASP A 55 18.43 -2.54 -12.15
CA ASP A 55 19.62 -2.79 -11.33
C ASP A 55 19.39 -3.96 -10.37
N LYS A 56 18.21 -4.05 -9.74
CA LYS A 56 17.85 -5.17 -8.87
C LYS A 56 17.75 -6.49 -9.61
N THR A 57 17.30 -6.48 -10.87
CA THR A 57 17.29 -7.67 -11.72
C THR A 57 18.71 -8.13 -12.04
N ARG A 58 19.63 -7.19 -12.30
CA ARG A 58 21.06 -7.49 -12.48
C ARG A 58 21.69 -8.05 -11.20
N ASP A 59 21.44 -7.41 -10.06
CA ASP A 59 21.90 -7.87 -8.75
C ASP A 59 21.42 -9.29 -8.46
N PHE A 60 20.14 -9.58 -8.74
CA PHE A 60 19.56 -10.91 -8.56
C PHE A 60 20.32 -11.96 -9.38
N MET A 61 20.59 -11.69 -10.67
CA MET A 61 21.34 -12.61 -11.52
C MET A 61 22.76 -12.85 -11.00
N LEU A 62 23.44 -11.80 -10.50
CA LEU A 62 24.78 -11.90 -9.94
C LEU A 62 24.80 -12.71 -8.63
N VAL A 63 23.88 -12.43 -7.71
CA VAL A 63 23.81 -13.10 -6.39
C VAL A 63 23.40 -14.56 -6.51
N THR A 64 22.51 -14.87 -7.46
CA THR A 64 22.01 -16.25 -7.65
C THR A 64 22.87 -17.07 -8.60
N ASP A 65 23.90 -16.46 -9.21
CA ASP A 65 24.72 -17.06 -10.28
C ASP A 65 23.85 -17.69 -11.39
N ARG A 66 22.72 -17.04 -11.70
CA ARG A 66 21.73 -17.52 -12.67
C ARG A 66 21.48 -16.50 -13.75
N GLY A 67 21.77 -16.91 -14.99
CA GLY A 67 21.31 -16.21 -16.18
C GLY A 67 19.79 -16.26 -16.31
N LEU A 68 19.18 -15.14 -16.64
CA LEU A 68 17.78 -15.05 -17.06
C LEU A 68 17.74 -14.70 -18.55
N ASN A 69 16.83 -15.29 -19.30
CA ASN A 69 16.55 -14.89 -20.67
C ASN A 69 15.79 -13.55 -20.69
N LYS A 70 15.51 -13.01 -21.89
CA LYS A 70 14.86 -11.70 -22.01
C LYS A 70 13.47 -11.65 -21.34
N GLU A 71 12.64 -12.65 -21.59
CA GLU A 71 11.27 -12.71 -21.06
C GLU A 71 11.26 -12.82 -19.54
N GLU A 72 12.16 -13.65 -18.98
CA GLU A 72 12.34 -13.79 -17.53
C GLU A 72 12.80 -12.48 -16.88
N ARG A 73 13.73 -11.76 -17.52
CA ARG A 73 14.18 -10.44 -17.04
C ARG A 73 13.05 -9.42 -17.09
N ASP A 74 12.34 -9.34 -18.21
CA ASP A 74 11.23 -8.40 -18.37
C ASP A 74 10.14 -8.68 -17.32
N TYR A 75 9.82 -9.95 -17.07
CA TYR A 75 8.89 -10.35 -16.03
C TYR A 75 9.35 -9.93 -14.62
N LEU A 76 10.62 -10.19 -14.26
CA LEU A 76 11.16 -9.82 -12.96
C LEU A 76 11.20 -8.30 -12.76
N ILE A 77 11.54 -7.54 -13.80
CA ILE A 77 11.50 -6.08 -13.79
C ILE A 77 10.07 -5.60 -13.50
N GLU A 78 9.06 -6.11 -14.23
CA GLU A 78 7.66 -5.70 -14.00
C GLU A 78 7.16 -6.07 -12.60
N LEU A 79 7.59 -7.21 -12.07
CA LEU A 79 7.25 -7.62 -10.70
C LEU A 79 7.81 -6.63 -9.66
N ILE A 80 9.08 -6.23 -9.81
CA ILE A 80 9.71 -5.25 -8.91
C ILE A 80 9.03 -3.89 -9.05
N VAL A 81 8.81 -3.41 -10.28
CA VAL A 81 8.12 -2.12 -10.53
C VAL A 81 6.74 -2.11 -9.89
N SER A 82 5.95 -3.16 -10.09
CA SER A 82 4.60 -3.28 -9.53
C SER A 82 4.63 -3.27 -7.99
N SER A 83 5.60 -3.97 -7.39
CA SER A 83 5.79 -4.01 -5.93
C SER A 83 6.19 -2.64 -5.36
N MET A 84 7.06 -1.92 -6.07
CA MET A 84 7.45 -0.56 -5.67
C MET A 84 6.30 0.44 -5.80
N TYR A 85 5.48 0.33 -6.85
CA TYR A 85 4.28 1.14 -7.01
C TYR A 85 3.28 0.90 -5.88
N GLN A 86 3.06 -0.36 -5.52
CA GLN A 86 2.21 -0.72 -4.39
C GLN A 86 2.74 -0.10 -3.09
N THR A 87 4.04 -0.24 -2.82
CA THR A 87 4.69 0.33 -1.64
C THR A 87 4.54 1.86 -1.59
N PHE A 88 4.74 2.54 -2.72
CA PHE A 88 4.50 3.98 -2.82
C PHE A 88 3.05 4.35 -2.46
N CYS A 89 2.06 3.63 -3.00
CA CYS A 89 0.66 3.92 -2.74
C CYS A 89 0.30 3.73 -1.26
N TYR A 90 0.78 2.65 -0.63
CA TYR A 90 0.59 2.45 0.81
C TYR A 90 1.27 3.54 1.64
N GLY A 91 2.51 3.91 1.32
CA GLY A 91 3.19 5.03 1.99
C GLY A 91 2.43 6.35 1.87
N TYR A 92 1.88 6.64 0.69
CA TYR A 92 1.01 7.79 0.46
C TYR A 92 -0.26 7.72 1.32
N GLY A 93 -0.94 6.57 1.34
CA GLY A 93 -2.15 6.37 2.11
C GLY A 93 -1.95 6.54 3.61
N ILE A 94 -0.94 5.87 4.17
CA ILE A 94 -0.58 5.98 5.59
C ILE A 94 -0.25 7.42 5.94
N GLY A 95 0.61 8.09 5.16
CA GLY A 95 0.99 9.49 5.43
C GLY A 95 -0.19 10.46 5.40
N LYS A 96 -1.18 10.23 4.54
CA LYS A 96 -2.42 11.04 4.52
C LYS A 96 -3.28 10.82 5.76
N ILE A 97 -3.37 9.60 6.27
CA ILE A 97 -4.15 9.30 7.49
C ILE A 97 -3.42 9.84 8.73
N GLU A 98 -2.11 9.65 8.84
CA GLU A 98 -1.29 10.21 9.91
C GLU A 98 -1.42 11.74 9.96
N GLY A 99 -1.28 12.41 8.81
CA GLY A 99 -1.42 13.86 8.71
C GLY A 99 -2.82 14.39 9.05
N LYS A 100 -3.86 13.56 8.94
CA LYS A 100 -5.24 13.94 9.35
C LYS A 100 -5.51 13.72 10.83
N THR A 101 -4.88 12.73 11.44
CA THR A 101 -5.17 12.33 12.82
C THR A 101 -4.20 12.92 13.84
N ASN A 102 -3.08 13.51 13.40
CA ASN A 102 -1.95 13.92 14.24
C ASN A 102 -1.42 12.79 15.16
N ASN A 103 -1.82 11.55 14.88
CA ASN A 103 -1.41 10.36 15.60
C ASN A 103 -0.54 9.53 14.65
N ARG A 104 0.56 8.99 15.17
CA ARG A 104 1.36 8.00 14.44
C ARG A 104 0.57 6.72 14.28
N ILE A 105 0.54 6.16 13.08
CA ILE A 105 -0.08 4.87 12.83
C ILE A 105 1.00 3.81 13.02
N PHE A 106 0.76 2.90 13.96
CA PHE A 106 1.58 1.72 14.16
C PHE A 106 0.91 0.56 13.43
N LEU A 107 1.62 -0.07 12.50
CA LEU A 107 1.20 -1.27 11.78
C LEU A 107 1.59 -2.54 12.56
#